data_AF-K1SWE8-F1
#
_entry.id   AF-K1SWE8-F1
#
_cell.length_a   1.000
_cell.length_b   1.000
_cell.length_c   1.000
_cell.angle_alpha   90.00
_cell.angle_beta   90.00
_cell.angle_gamma   90.00
#
_symmetry.space_group_name_H-M   'P 1'
#
loop_
_entity.id
_entity.type
_entity.pdbx_description
1 polymer ?
#
loop_
_entity_poly.entity_id
_entity_poly.type
_entity_poly.pdbx_seq_one_letter_code
_entity_poly.pdbx_strand_id
1 'polypeptide(L)'
;MKNLFKRIITTILVLTMVMGFNVPFSATTVMASSITYNVSSTIKGVLTDDGVLTISGTGAMPDYTKIANIPWYKDRDRISEVRVNSGITSIGEANFNSCYNMTKVTVASTVTSIGDGAFADTKLQSYTGMERVKNLEIMYFREQI
;
A
#
# COMPACT_ATOMS: atom_id res chain seq x y z
N MET A 1 -37.37 39.02 29.28
CA MET A 1 -36.82 37.66 29.50
C MET A 1 -36.27 37.01 28.21
N LYS A 2 -36.96 37.03 27.06
CA LYS A 2 -36.50 36.42 25.80
C LYS A 2 -35.14 36.94 25.27
N ASN A 3 -34.87 38.25 25.41
CA ASN A 3 -33.62 38.86 24.94
C ASN A 3 -32.41 38.58 25.86
N LEU A 4 -32.65 38.29 27.14
CA LEU A 4 -31.60 37.94 28.10
C LEU A 4 -31.11 36.51 27.85
N PHE A 5 -32.03 35.58 27.60
CA PHE A 5 -31.72 34.18 27.29
C PHE A 5 -30.92 34.04 25.98
N LYS A 6 -31.30 34.82 24.94
CA LYS A 6 -30.56 34.86 23.67
C LYS A 6 -29.13 35.39 23.85
N ARG A 7 -28.94 36.44 24.66
CA ARG A 7 -27.60 36.98 24.95
C ARG A 7 -26.74 36.00 25.73
N ILE A 8 -27.30 35.32 26.75
CA ILE A 8 -26.58 34.30 27.53
C ILE A 8 -26.14 33.13 26.65
N ILE A 9 -27.02 32.62 25.77
CA ILE A 9 -26.69 31.53 24.85
C ILE A 9 -25.59 31.94 23.86
N THR A 10 -25.66 33.15 23.29
CA THR A 10 -24.62 33.65 22.38
C THR A 10 -23.27 33.84 23.10
N THR A 11 -23.27 34.32 24.33
CA THR A 11 -22.03 34.47 25.12
C THR A 11 -21.40 33.11 25.46
N ILE A 12 -22.21 32.10 25.79
CA ILE A 12 -21.71 30.74 26.08
C ILE A 12 -21.07 30.09 24.84
N LEU A 13 -21.72 30.20 23.66
CA LEU A 13 -21.21 29.66 22.39
C LEU A 13 -19.87 30.29 21.96
N VAL A 14 -19.71 31.60 22.15
CA VAL A 14 -18.45 32.30 21.83
C VAL A 14 -17.34 31.89 22.80
N LEU A 15 -17.65 31.66 24.08
CA LEU A 15 -16.67 31.22 25.09
C LEU A 15 -16.12 29.81 24.81
N THR A 16 -16.95 28.88 24.31
CA THR A 16 -16.48 27.54 23.91
C THR A 16 -15.61 27.53 22.66
N MET A 17 -15.72 28.55 21.80
CA MET A 17 -14.91 28.69 20.59
C MET A 17 -13.54 29.32 20.86
N VAL A 18 -13.41 30.11 21.93
CA VAL A 18 -12.15 30.75 22.36
C VAL A 18 -11.28 29.82 23.21
N MET A 19 -11.89 28.84 23.91
CA MET A 19 -11.15 27.75 24.54
C MET A 19 -10.91 26.65 23.51
N GLY A 20 -9.96 26.89 22.61
CA GLY A 20 -9.41 25.86 21.75
C GLY A 20 -9.04 24.65 22.60
N PHE A 21 -9.76 23.55 22.42
CA PHE A 21 -9.30 22.23 22.80
C PHE A 21 -8.07 21.91 21.92
N ASN A 22 -6.93 22.50 22.28
CA ASN A 22 -5.63 21.93 22.04
C ASN A 22 -5.56 20.68 22.93
N VAL A 23 -6.22 19.60 22.50
CA VAL A 23 -5.69 18.29 22.83
C VAL A 23 -4.39 18.21 22.02
N PRO A 24 -3.20 18.20 22.63
CA PRO A 24 -2.06 17.68 21.91
C PRO A 24 -2.42 16.22 21.63
N PHE A 25 -2.86 15.94 20.41
CA PHE A 25 -2.81 14.58 19.90
C PHE A 25 -1.32 14.29 19.81
N SER A 26 -0.74 13.84 20.91
CA SER A 26 0.52 13.13 20.87
C SER A 26 0.19 11.88 20.07
N ALA A 27 0.40 11.97 18.75
CA ALA A 27 0.49 10.83 17.89
C ALA A 27 1.66 10.03 18.44
N THR A 28 1.38 9.17 19.41
CA THR A 28 2.32 8.17 19.84
C THR A 28 2.40 7.28 18.63
N THR A 29 3.45 7.45 17.83
CA THR A 29 3.73 6.52 16.74
C THR A 29 3.91 5.16 17.40
N VAL A 30 2.84 4.37 17.43
CA VAL A 30 2.97 2.93 17.56
C VAL A 30 3.83 2.55 16.36
N MET A 31 5.08 2.24 16.62
CA MET A 31 5.98 1.70 15.60
C MET A 31 5.33 0.38 15.19
N ALA A 32 4.60 0.38 14.09
CA ALA A 32 4.02 -0.83 13.52
C ALA A 32 5.16 -1.83 13.37
N SER A 33 4.94 -3.06 13.84
CA SER A 33 5.94 -4.10 13.65
C SER A 33 6.10 -4.33 12.16
N SER A 34 7.34 -4.38 11.66
CA SER A 34 7.59 -4.57 10.24
C SER A 34 8.70 -5.57 9.98
N ILE A 35 8.54 -6.37 8.93
CA ILE A 35 9.60 -7.20 8.37
C ILE A 35 10.19 -6.48 7.17
N THR A 36 11.51 -6.39 7.10
CA THR A 36 12.23 -5.81 5.95
C THR A 36 12.86 -6.92 5.11
N TYR A 37 12.66 -6.83 3.80
CA TYR A 37 13.21 -7.74 2.79
C TYR A 37 14.21 -6.99 1.91
N ASN A 38 15.37 -7.60 1.71
CA ASN A 38 16.34 -7.13 0.73
C ASN A 38 15.98 -7.72 -0.63
N VAL A 39 15.55 -6.87 -1.58
CA VAL A 39 15.15 -7.32 -2.93
C VAL A 39 16.34 -7.19 -3.88
N SER A 40 17.05 -6.06 -3.83
CA SER A 40 18.30 -5.82 -4.55
C SER A 40 19.19 -4.85 -3.76
N SER A 41 20.30 -4.40 -4.36
CA SER A 41 21.13 -3.33 -3.78
C SER A 41 20.40 -1.98 -3.70
N THR A 42 19.34 -1.78 -4.49
CA THR A 42 18.61 -0.50 -4.60
C THR A 42 17.14 -0.60 -4.22
N ILE A 43 16.62 -1.81 -3.99
CA ILE A 43 15.19 -2.06 -3.73
C ILE A 43 15.02 -2.86 -2.44
N LYS A 44 14.05 -2.45 -1.62
CA LYS A 44 13.62 -3.15 -0.40
C LYS A 44 12.10 -3.32 -0.38
N GLY A 45 11.67 -4.41 0.26
CA GLY A 45 10.28 -4.63 0.66
C GLY A 45 10.13 -4.42 2.15
N VAL A 46 9.02 -3.83 2.60
CA VAL A 46 8.66 -3.71 4.01
C VAL A 46 7.24 -4.20 4.18
N LEU A 47 7.04 -5.27 4.95
CA LEU A 47 5.72 -5.79 5.31
C LEU A 47 5.37 -5.32 6.71
N THR A 48 4.30 -4.56 6.83
CA THR A 48 3.72 -4.10 8.11
C THR A 48 2.72 -5.12 8.67
N ASP A 49 2.39 -4.99 9.95
CA ASP A 49 1.44 -5.84 10.66
C ASP A 49 0.00 -5.77 10.13
N ASP A 50 -0.38 -4.67 9.50
CA ASP A 50 -1.64 -4.49 8.75
C ASP A 50 -1.69 -5.27 7.42
N GLY A 51 -0.63 -5.99 7.06
CA GLY A 51 -0.55 -6.84 5.88
C GLY A 51 -0.19 -6.11 4.59
N VAL A 52 0.29 -4.87 4.69
CA VAL A 52 0.73 -4.08 3.53
C VAL A 52 2.21 -4.35 3.25
N LEU A 53 2.51 -4.92 2.08
CA LEU A 53 3.87 -5.03 1.56
C LEU A 53 4.20 -3.81 0.70
N THR A 54 5.10 -2.96 1.18
CA THR A 54 5.57 -1.76 0.47
C THR A 54 6.93 -2.01 -0.18
N ILE A 55 6.99 -1.90 -1.50
CA ILE A 55 8.22 -1.94 -2.29
C ILE A 55 8.70 -0.51 -2.53
N SER A 56 9.94 -0.24 -2.15
CA SER A 56 10.57 1.08 -2.28
C SER A 56 12.01 0.95 -2.74
N GLY A 57 12.52 1.98 -3.42
CA GLY A 57 13.85 1.97 -4.01
C GLY A 57 13.85 2.52 -5.41
N THR A 58 14.88 2.16 -6.18
CA THR A 58 15.03 2.61 -7.56
C THR A 58 15.39 1.47 -8.50
N GLY A 59 14.82 1.50 -9.71
CA GLY A 59 15.14 0.58 -10.80
C GLY A 59 14.16 -0.59 -10.95
N ALA A 60 14.61 -1.62 -11.66
CA ALA A 60 13.83 -2.79 -11.99
C ALA A 60 13.82 -3.81 -10.83
N MET A 61 12.64 -4.32 -10.47
CA MET A 61 12.55 -5.49 -9.59
C MET A 61 13.13 -6.72 -10.31
N PRO A 62 13.82 -7.62 -9.59
CA PRO A 62 14.41 -8.83 -10.18
C PRO A 62 13.33 -9.84 -10.59
N ASP A 63 13.70 -10.72 -11.51
CA ASP A 63 12.87 -11.86 -11.92
C ASP A 63 13.12 -13.07 -11.01
N TYR A 64 12.05 -13.81 -10.68
CA TYR A 64 12.14 -15.02 -9.85
C TYR A 64 11.67 -16.26 -10.59
N THR A 65 12.62 -17.10 -11.01
CA THR A 65 12.32 -18.38 -11.71
C THR A 65 11.81 -19.49 -10.77
N LYS A 66 11.91 -19.28 -9.45
CA LYS A 66 11.37 -20.19 -8.42
C LYS A 66 10.63 -19.37 -7.39
N ILE A 67 9.36 -19.71 -7.16
CA ILE A 67 8.49 -19.02 -6.19
C ILE A 67 9.12 -19.01 -4.78
N ALA A 68 9.81 -20.10 -4.41
CA ALA A 68 10.47 -20.20 -3.10
C ALA A 68 11.65 -19.22 -2.90
N ASN A 69 12.16 -18.59 -3.97
CA ASN A 69 13.24 -17.60 -3.90
C ASN A 69 12.73 -16.17 -3.70
N ILE A 70 11.43 -15.95 -3.79
CA ILE A 70 10.81 -14.65 -3.55
C ILE A 70 11.05 -14.27 -2.07
N PRO A 71 11.53 -13.05 -1.75
CA PRO A 71 11.92 -12.69 -0.39
C PRO A 71 10.82 -12.86 0.67
N TRP A 72 9.57 -12.63 0.28
CA TRP A 72 8.39 -12.72 1.15
C TRP A 72 7.65 -14.06 1.05
N TYR A 73 8.24 -15.09 0.41
CA TYR A 73 7.57 -16.39 0.23
C TYR A 73 7.01 -17.00 1.51
N LYS A 74 7.75 -16.86 2.64
CA LYS A 74 7.34 -17.40 3.94
C LYS A 74 6.23 -16.60 4.63
N ASP A 75 6.01 -15.36 4.24
CA ASP A 75 5.02 -14.44 4.82
C ASP A 75 3.84 -14.19 3.86
N ARG A 76 3.71 -15.00 2.81
CA ARG A 76 2.71 -14.82 1.74
C ARG A 76 1.26 -14.83 2.23
N ASP A 77 1.01 -15.47 3.37
CA ASP A 77 -0.29 -15.50 4.06
C ASP A 77 -0.65 -14.17 4.72
N ARG A 78 0.35 -13.34 5.01
CA ARG A 78 0.18 -12.05 5.69
C ARG A 78 -0.03 -10.89 4.72
N ILE A 79 0.28 -11.07 3.43
CA ILE A 79 0.19 -10.02 2.43
C ILE A 79 -1.26 -9.89 1.94
N SER A 80 -1.90 -8.77 2.26
CA SER A 80 -3.26 -8.43 1.84
C SER A 80 -3.28 -7.33 0.76
N GLU A 81 -2.30 -6.42 0.81
CA GLU A 81 -2.13 -5.34 -0.14
C GLU A 81 -0.64 -5.17 -0.50
N VAL A 82 -0.37 -4.88 -1.77
CA VAL A 82 0.97 -4.51 -2.25
C VAL A 82 0.98 -3.05 -2.70
N ARG A 83 2.02 -2.31 -2.31
CA ARG A 83 2.30 -0.95 -2.79
C ARG A 83 3.66 -0.89 -3.45
N VAL A 84 3.70 -0.59 -4.73
CA VAL A 84 4.94 -0.36 -5.48
C VAL A 84 5.13 1.14 -5.67
N ASN A 85 6.05 1.71 -4.89
CA ASN A 85 6.24 3.16 -4.83
C ASN A 85 7.03 3.70 -6.02
N SER A 86 6.96 5.02 -6.19
CA SER A 86 7.73 5.77 -7.19
C SER A 86 9.23 5.47 -7.08
N GLY A 87 9.88 5.37 -8.23
CA GLY A 87 11.31 5.02 -8.36
C GLY A 87 11.51 3.60 -8.91
N ILE A 88 10.56 2.70 -8.67
CA ILE A 88 10.52 1.40 -9.33
C ILE A 88 10.10 1.57 -10.79
N THR A 89 10.83 0.94 -11.71
CA THR A 89 10.61 1.08 -13.16
C THR A 89 9.88 -0.12 -13.79
N SER A 90 9.97 -1.28 -13.16
CA SER A 90 9.31 -2.52 -13.59
C SER A 90 9.12 -3.48 -12.42
N ILE A 91 8.05 -4.27 -12.48
CA ILE A 91 7.81 -5.43 -11.61
C ILE A 91 8.30 -6.66 -12.37
N GLY A 92 9.18 -7.47 -11.78
CA GLY A 92 9.76 -8.65 -12.44
C GLY A 92 8.85 -9.87 -12.42
N GLU A 93 9.30 -10.94 -13.07
CA GLU A 93 8.64 -12.26 -13.12
C GLU A 93 8.29 -12.77 -11.71
N ALA A 94 7.08 -13.30 -11.57
CA ALA A 94 6.57 -14.01 -10.39
C ALA A 94 6.65 -13.25 -9.04
N ASN A 95 6.92 -11.94 -9.01
CA ASN A 95 7.25 -11.23 -7.77
C ASN A 95 6.21 -11.40 -6.64
N PHE A 96 4.93 -11.37 -6.96
CA PHE A 96 3.85 -11.57 -5.98
C PHE A 96 3.08 -12.87 -6.23
N ASN A 97 3.70 -13.82 -6.93
CA ASN A 97 3.10 -15.12 -7.21
C ASN A 97 2.75 -15.84 -5.88
N SER A 98 1.56 -16.43 -5.84
CA SER A 98 1.04 -17.19 -4.71
C SER A 98 0.88 -16.38 -3.41
N CYS A 99 0.84 -15.05 -3.48
CA CYS A 99 0.38 -14.20 -2.39
C CYS A 99 -1.15 -14.30 -2.29
N TYR A 100 -1.64 -15.46 -1.85
CA TYR A 100 -3.05 -15.89 -1.99
C TYR A 100 -4.05 -15.11 -1.14
N ASN A 101 -3.59 -14.20 -0.27
CA ASN A 101 -4.45 -13.26 0.46
C ASN A 101 -4.40 -11.84 -0.12
N MET A 102 -3.55 -11.58 -1.12
CA MET A 102 -3.41 -10.27 -1.73
C MET A 102 -4.65 -9.95 -2.57
N THR A 103 -5.36 -8.89 -2.20
CA THR A 103 -6.60 -8.45 -2.88
C THR A 103 -6.46 -7.12 -3.60
N LYS A 104 -5.40 -6.37 -3.28
CA LYS A 104 -5.20 -5.03 -3.82
C LYS A 104 -3.74 -4.77 -4.14
N VAL A 105 -3.52 -4.07 -5.26
CA VAL A 105 -2.21 -3.54 -5.62
C VAL A 105 -2.29 -2.05 -5.97
N THR A 106 -1.33 -1.28 -5.49
CA THR A 106 -1.13 0.13 -5.89
C THR A 106 0.21 0.24 -6.58
N VAL A 107 0.24 0.73 -7.82
CA VAL A 107 1.46 0.83 -8.62
C VAL A 107 1.69 2.26 -9.07
N ALA A 108 2.82 2.83 -8.66
CA ALA A 108 3.21 4.17 -9.05
C ALA A 108 3.42 4.32 -10.57
N SER A 109 3.25 5.55 -11.07
CA SER A 109 3.37 5.87 -12.50
C SER A 109 4.77 5.66 -13.07
N THR A 110 5.81 5.49 -12.25
CA THR A 110 7.17 5.18 -12.73
C THR A 110 7.31 3.76 -13.29
N VAL A 111 6.40 2.85 -12.94
CA VAL A 111 6.40 1.47 -13.42
C VAL A 111 5.86 1.43 -14.84
N THR A 112 6.65 0.87 -15.75
CA THR A 112 6.32 0.81 -17.19
C THR A 112 6.10 -0.61 -17.72
N SER A 113 6.51 -1.63 -16.97
CA SER A 113 6.31 -3.03 -17.32
C SER A 113 6.07 -3.90 -16.09
N ILE A 114 5.38 -5.01 -16.30
CA ILE A 114 5.09 -6.05 -15.30
C ILE A 114 5.43 -7.39 -15.94
N GLY A 115 6.24 -8.19 -15.25
CA GLY A 115 6.74 -9.48 -15.73
C GLY A 115 5.70 -10.58 -15.66
N ASP A 116 6.05 -11.70 -16.30
CA ASP A 116 5.18 -12.87 -16.41
C ASP A 116 4.81 -13.43 -15.03
N GLY A 117 3.53 -13.76 -14.84
CA GLY A 117 3.03 -14.34 -13.61
C GLY A 117 3.24 -13.49 -12.35
N ALA A 118 3.53 -12.19 -12.47
CA ALA A 118 3.84 -11.32 -11.34
C ALA A 118 2.75 -11.32 -10.25
N PHE A 119 1.49 -11.56 -10.63
CA PHE A 119 0.34 -11.65 -9.72
C PHE A 119 -0.40 -12.99 -9.83
N ALA A 120 0.24 -14.03 -10.35
CA ALA A 120 -0.39 -15.34 -10.49
C ALA A 120 -0.73 -15.95 -9.13
N ASP A 121 -1.85 -16.69 -9.06
CA ASP A 121 -2.34 -17.32 -7.83
C ASP A 121 -2.56 -16.33 -6.67
N THR A 122 -2.95 -15.10 -6.99
CA THR A 122 -3.37 -14.08 -6.01
C THR A 122 -4.90 -13.95 -6.01
N LYS A 123 -5.45 -13.24 -5.02
CA LYS A 123 -6.88 -12.89 -4.98
C LYS A 123 -7.10 -11.45 -5.43
N LEU A 124 -6.30 -10.97 -6.38
CA LEU A 124 -6.32 -9.57 -6.79
C LEU A 124 -7.71 -9.19 -7.32
N GLN A 125 -8.35 -8.24 -6.64
CA GLN A 125 -9.70 -7.74 -6.96
C GLN A 125 -9.67 -6.30 -7.46
N SER A 126 -8.67 -5.53 -7.04
CA SER A 126 -8.58 -4.12 -7.38
C SER A 126 -7.13 -3.69 -7.57
N TYR A 127 -6.92 -2.78 -8.51
CA TYR A 127 -5.66 -2.09 -8.67
C TYR A 127 -5.88 -0.59 -8.77
N THR A 128 -4.88 0.19 -8.37
CA THR A 128 -4.86 1.64 -8.58
C THR A 128 -3.49 2.06 -9.12
N GLY A 129 -3.47 3.14 -9.89
CA GLY A 129 -2.28 3.58 -10.62
C GLY A 129 -2.07 2.79 -11.92
N MET A 130 -0.83 2.36 -12.20
CA MET A 130 -0.41 1.68 -13.45
C MET A 130 -0.53 2.53 -14.74
N GLU A 131 -0.58 3.85 -14.63
CA GLU A 131 -0.84 4.77 -15.77
C GLU A 131 0.11 4.63 -16.96
N ARG A 132 1.32 4.09 -16.74
CA ARG A 132 2.37 3.96 -17.77
C ARG A 132 2.73 2.51 -18.11
N VAL A 133 1.99 1.53 -17.55
CA VAL A 133 2.23 0.11 -17.83
C VAL A 133 1.72 -0.22 -19.23
N LYS A 134 2.62 -0.66 -20.10
CA LYS A 134 2.25 -1.18 -21.43
C LYS A 134 1.77 -2.62 -21.27
N ASN A 135 0.65 -2.99 -21.93
CA ASN A 135 0.05 -4.34 -21.94
C ASN A 135 -0.77 -4.75 -20.68
N LEU A 136 -1.44 -3.79 -20.05
CA LEU A 136 -2.41 -4.04 -18.97
C LEU A 136 -3.50 -5.08 -19.34
N GLU A 137 -3.95 -5.11 -20.59
CA GLU A 137 -5.03 -6.00 -21.05
C GLU A 137 -4.70 -7.50 -20.96
N ILE A 138 -3.42 -7.89 -20.99
CA ILE A 138 -3.02 -9.30 -21.00
C ILE A 138 -3.00 -9.89 -19.58
N MET A 139 -2.82 -9.06 -18.55
CA MET A 139 -2.71 -9.54 -17.17
C MET A 139 -4.06 -9.86 -16.53
N TYR A 140 -5.14 -9.20 -16.94
CA TYR A 140 -6.47 -9.37 -16.32
C TYR A 140 -7.24 -10.60 -16.86
N PHE A 141 -6.92 -11.06 -18.07
CA PHE A 141 -7.74 -12.05 -18.80
C PHE A 141 -7.22 -13.49 -18.76
N ARG A 142 -5.98 -13.75 -18.32
CA ARG A 142 -5.45 -15.12 -18.29
C ARG A 142 -5.94 -15.98 -17.11
N GLU A 143 -6.64 -15.39 -16.14
CA GLU A 143 -7.04 -16.08 -14.90
C GLU A 143 -8.56 -16.03 -14.60
N GLN A 144 -9.40 -15.80 -15.61
CA GLN A 144 -10.88 -15.94 -15.51
C GLN A 144 -11.43 -17.09 -16.35
N ILE A 145 -10.62 -18.10 -16.66
CA ILE A 145 -11.03 -19.32 -17.38
C ILE A 145 -10.63 -20.57 -16.61
#